data_AF-A0A1B8CYV7-F1
#
_entry.id   AF-A0A1B8CYV7-F1
#
_cell.length_a   1.000
_cell.length_b   1.000
_cell.length_c   1.000
_cell.angle_alpha   90.00
_cell.angle_beta   90.00
_cell.angle_gamma   90.00
#
_symmetry.space_group_name_H-M   'P 1'
#
loop_
_entity.id
_entity.type
_entity.pdbx_description
1 polymer ?
#
loop_
_entity_poly.entity_id
_entity_poly.type
_entity_poly.pdbx_seq_one_letter_code
_entity_poly.pdbx_strand_id
1 'polypeptide(L)'
;MSLEKSIVESVECIPEWLVRSTAKSAAFFDNSSGDKRVFENNSRRMFALSEKMNLEACTISLRGCKAEKLRSIQELSVYLEDAETSSINGHGSIRASKIFFISQPTSRARLSISECAMKTLLMRIGVFSSFTNILSCFGFENSPNQDGRGGFYENSRKDKTGALVLETAYVLKLVEHKAGSNIPWSIRQMAVYQNFNCATKASSNILIQTSQNVQNQVFKLVQEGTMAVFPDHWKNVHEIHLSSLSNNWIDYIKFLESKISDIEDAVRYARRDTPDRVNFATLQQLSKYSDIMIRISHTLQMNITVLSKLLETARKRQKLDSKEFVEEYESFQESIQTCITEHEFLKHHVALVQCSSQELRALIRSTITLTDGDVMLTLTQRTIKEAQTMKTVTFIALIYLPASFTSSFLSMGFVHVESLEGVMRLNVSKDMLVYIAITLPLMVATILGWWLWEYMSKRRKRARVEEDDEEKVKNM
;
A
#
# COMPACT_ATOMS: atom_id res chain seq x y z
N MET A 1 -55.70 10.91 -30.61
CA MET A 1 -55.47 12.02 -29.65
C MET A 1 -56.61 11.95 -28.65
N SER A 2 -56.52 11.35 -27.47
CA SER A 2 -55.54 11.53 -26.40
C SER A 2 -55.60 10.29 -25.49
N LEU A 3 -54.60 9.41 -25.57
CA LEU A 3 -54.45 8.22 -24.71
C LEU A 3 -52.99 8.07 -24.26
N GLU A 4 -52.31 9.21 -24.08
CA GLU A 4 -51.00 9.33 -23.44
C GLU A 4 -51.16 10.23 -22.21
N LYS A 5 -51.58 9.66 -21.06
CA LYS A 5 -51.53 10.29 -19.73
C LYS A 5 -52.14 9.35 -18.68
N SER A 6 -51.50 8.22 -18.36
CA SER A 6 -51.93 7.42 -17.20
C SER A 6 -50.96 6.35 -16.69
N ILE A 7 -49.64 6.44 -16.89
CA ILE A 7 -48.71 5.57 -16.15
C ILE A 7 -47.48 6.39 -15.76
N VAL A 8 -47.68 7.29 -14.80
CA VAL A 8 -46.62 7.95 -14.04
C VAL A 8 -46.89 7.59 -12.58
N GLU A 9 -46.69 6.32 -12.22
CA GLU A 9 -46.45 5.97 -10.83
C GLU A 9 -44.97 6.19 -10.56
N SER A 10 -44.68 7.13 -9.66
CA SER A 10 -43.35 7.34 -9.10
C SER A 10 -42.83 6.00 -8.59
N VAL A 11 -41.71 5.52 -9.12
CA VAL A 11 -40.97 4.38 -8.55
C VAL A 11 -40.57 4.77 -7.13
N GLU A 12 -41.39 4.40 -6.14
CA GLU A 12 -41.11 4.70 -4.73
C GLU A 12 -39.84 3.98 -4.32
N CYS A 13 -38.85 4.76 -3.90
CA CYS A 13 -37.58 4.22 -3.47
C CYS A 13 -37.77 3.36 -2.23
N ILE A 14 -37.28 2.12 -2.26
CA ILE A 14 -37.43 1.19 -1.15
C ILE A 14 -36.64 1.74 0.06
N PRO A 15 -37.33 2.13 1.14
CA PRO A 15 -36.72 2.94 2.20
C PRO A 15 -35.69 2.15 3.01
N GLU A 16 -35.93 0.85 3.22
CA GLU A 16 -35.05 0.00 4.03
C GLU A 16 -34.51 -1.22 3.28
N TRP A 17 -33.30 -1.62 3.67
CA TRP A 17 -32.70 -2.90 3.34
C TRP A 17 -33.54 -4.03 3.98
N LEU A 18 -34.29 -4.79 3.16
CA LEU A 18 -35.31 -5.76 3.59
C LEU A 18 -34.72 -7.01 4.28
N VAL A 19 -35.19 -7.28 5.51
CA VAL A 19 -34.75 -8.40 6.38
C VAL A 19 -35.79 -9.52 6.47
N ARG A 20 -37.06 -9.30 6.10
CA ARG A 20 -38.11 -10.33 6.22
C ARG A 20 -38.71 -10.72 4.87
N SER A 21 -38.82 -12.04 4.68
CA SER A 21 -39.60 -12.67 3.62
C SER A 21 -41.04 -12.18 3.68
N THR A 22 -41.46 -11.37 2.70
CA THR A 22 -42.83 -11.40 2.22
C THR A 22 -42.91 -12.45 1.12
N ALA A 23 -44.01 -13.21 1.04
CA ALA A 23 -44.20 -14.46 0.28
C ALA A 23 -43.84 -14.49 -1.22
N LYS A 24 -43.28 -13.40 -1.78
CA LYS A 24 -42.77 -13.27 -3.16
C LYS A 24 -41.28 -12.85 -3.27
N SER A 25 -40.56 -12.59 -2.18
CA SER A 25 -39.16 -12.11 -2.21
C SER A 25 -38.29 -12.78 -1.14
N ALA A 26 -37.17 -13.39 -1.55
CA ALA A 26 -36.17 -13.88 -0.60
C ALA A 26 -35.52 -12.70 0.15
N ALA A 27 -35.38 -12.81 1.47
CA ALA A 27 -34.82 -11.75 2.30
C ALA A 27 -33.32 -11.55 2.03
N PHE A 28 -32.90 -10.30 1.81
CA PHE A 28 -31.53 -9.98 1.38
C PHE A 28 -30.50 -10.00 2.54
N PHE A 29 -30.91 -10.12 3.81
CA PHE A 29 -29.99 -10.08 4.97
C PHE A 29 -30.04 -11.29 5.91
N ASP A 30 -30.80 -12.34 5.61
CA ASP A 30 -31.05 -13.42 6.57
C ASP A 30 -29.78 -14.23 6.97
N ASN A 31 -28.68 -14.09 6.21
CA ASN A 31 -27.42 -14.82 6.43
C ASN A 31 -26.15 -13.94 6.40
N SER A 32 -26.25 -12.60 6.42
CA SER A 32 -25.05 -11.77 6.54
C SER A 32 -24.57 -11.79 8.00
N SER A 33 -23.40 -12.38 8.25
CA SER A 33 -22.69 -12.31 9.53
C SER A 33 -22.28 -10.89 9.97
N GLY A 34 -22.63 -9.87 9.18
CA GLY A 34 -22.43 -8.45 9.47
C GLY A 34 -23.72 -7.77 9.89
N ASP A 35 -23.69 -7.17 11.07
CA ASP A 35 -24.73 -6.34 11.67
C ASP A 35 -25.33 -5.35 10.64
N LYS A 36 -26.64 -5.41 10.35
CA LYS A 36 -27.37 -4.53 9.38
C LYS A 36 -26.97 -3.06 9.55
N ARG A 37 -26.77 -2.64 10.81
CA ARG A 37 -26.33 -1.30 11.20
C ARG A 37 -24.97 -0.91 10.59
N VAL A 38 -24.04 -1.85 10.49
CA VAL A 38 -22.72 -1.62 9.89
C VAL A 38 -22.84 -1.43 8.38
N PHE A 39 -23.72 -2.18 7.71
CA PHE A 39 -23.93 -2.01 6.27
C PHE A 39 -24.66 -0.68 5.97
N GLU A 40 -25.69 -0.35 6.73
CA GLU A 40 -26.44 0.91 6.60
C GLU A 40 -25.56 2.13 6.90
N ASN A 41 -24.73 2.09 7.95
CA ASN A 41 -23.77 3.15 8.23
C ASN A 41 -22.72 3.29 7.11
N ASN A 42 -22.43 2.20 6.40
CA ASN A 42 -21.50 2.19 5.27
C ASN A 42 -22.17 2.53 3.92
N SER A 43 -23.50 2.55 3.80
CA SER A 43 -24.16 2.76 2.49
C SER A 43 -23.81 4.14 1.90
N ARG A 44 -23.70 5.15 2.76
CA ARG A 44 -23.32 6.54 2.40
C ARG A 44 -21.90 6.65 1.83
N ARG A 45 -20.98 5.72 2.16
CA ARG A 45 -19.67 5.67 1.51
C ARG A 45 -19.71 4.89 0.19
N MET A 46 -20.65 3.96 0.01
CA MET A 46 -20.68 3.06 -1.13
C MET A 46 -21.28 3.68 -2.39
N PHE A 47 -22.40 4.39 -2.28
CA PHE A 47 -23.24 4.75 -3.42
C PHE A 47 -23.19 6.23 -3.80
N ALA A 48 -23.48 6.55 -5.06
CA ALA A 48 -23.58 7.93 -5.52
C ALA A 48 -24.64 8.69 -4.70
N LEU A 49 -24.32 9.94 -4.34
CA LEU A 49 -25.22 10.84 -3.59
C LEU A 49 -26.32 11.44 -4.48
N SER A 50 -26.10 11.41 -5.80
CA SER A 50 -27.03 11.91 -6.81
C SER A 50 -27.87 10.76 -7.36
N GLU A 51 -29.11 11.04 -7.75
CA GLU A 51 -29.97 10.09 -8.46
C GLU A 51 -29.45 9.75 -9.87
N LYS A 52 -28.58 10.61 -10.44
CA LYS A 52 -27.89 10.33 -11.70
C LYS A 52 -27.02 9.08 -11.57
N MET A 53 -27.26 8.13 -12.47
CA MET A 53 -26.60 6.84 -12.54
C MET A 53 -25.81 6.72 -13.83
N ASN A 54 -24.78 5.88 -13.83
CA ASN A 54 -24.08 5.47 -15.03
C ASN A 54 -23.85 3.96 -14.97
N LEU A 55 -24.85 3.21 -15.42
CA LEU A 55 -24.85 1.76 -15.50
C LEU A 55 -24.92 1.36 -16.97
N GLU A 56 -24.09 0.41 -17.37
CA GLU A 56 -24.20 -0.20 -18.69
C GLU A 56 -24.76 -1.61 -18.54
N ALA A 57 -25.85 -1.90 -19.24
CA ALA A 57 -26.46 -3.23 -19.26
C ALA A 57 -26.31 -3.83 -20.66
N CYS A 58 -25.89 -5.09 -20.78
CA CYS A 58 -26.00 -5.86 -22.02
C CYS A 58 -26.82 -7.12 -21.77
N THR A 59 -27.78 -7.38 -22.66
CA THR A 59 -28.45 -8.69 -22.76
C THR A 59 -27.88 -9.43 -23.96
N ILE A 60 -27.22 -10.54 -23.69
CA ILE A 60 -26.65 -11.48 -24.66
C ILE A 60 -27.66 -12.60 -24.88
N SER A 61 -28.16 -12.75 -26.11
CA SER A 61 -29.07 -13.85 -26.48
C SER A 61 -28.72 -14.40 -27.86
N LEU A 62 -29.42 -15.45 -28.28
CA LEU A 62 -29.35 -15.98 -29.65
C LEU A 62 -29.70 -14.93 -30.73
N ARG A 63 -30.40 -13.84 -30.37
CA ARG A 63 -30.78 -12.74 -31.27
C ARG A 63 -29.73 -11.61 -31.33
N GLY A 64 -28.62 -11.73 -30.61
CA GLY A 64 -27.53 -10.72 -30.53
C GLY A 64 -27.30 -10.18 -29.11
N CYS A 65 -26.35 -9.23 -28.93
CA CYS A 65 -26.27 -8.40 -27.73
C CYS A 65 -26.97 -7.06 -27.96
N LYS A 66 -27.85 -6.72 -27.03
CA LYS A 66 -28.44 -5.38 -26.90
C LYS A 66 -27.76 -4.70 -25.72
N ALA A 67 -26.91 -3.71 -25.98
CA ALA A 67 -26.24 -2.92 -24.95
C ALA A 67 -26.96 -1.57 -24.78
N GLU A 68 -27.28 -1.21 -23.55
CA GLU A 68 -27.98 0.01 -23.19
C GLU A 68 -27.27 0.71 -22.03
N LYS A 69 -27.13 2.04 -22.11
CA LYS A 69 -26.62 2.86 -21.02
C LYS A 69 -27.79 3.44 -20.24
N LEU A 70 -27.91 3.04 -18.99
CA LEU A 70 -28.99 3.41 -18.08
C LEU A 70 -28.52 4.56 -17.18
N ARG A 71 -29.26 5.68 -17.25
CA ARG A 71 -28.92 6.93 -16.53
C ARG A 71 -29.87 7.28 -15.40
N SER A 72 -31.03 6.64 -15.37
CA SER A 72 -32.09 6.87 -14.39
C SER A 72 -32.64 5.56 -13.81
N ILE A 73 -33.31 5.66 -12.64
CA ILE A 73 -33.96 4.51 -12.00
C ILE A 73 -35.14 4.02 -12.86
N GLN A 74 -35.85 4.93 -13.53
CA GLN A 74 -36.97 4.61 -14.41
C GLN A 74 -36.51 3.80 -15.64
N GLU A 75 -35.39 4.17 -16.25
CA GLU A 75 -34.80 3.37 -17.33
C GLU A 75 -34.41 1.96 -16.85
N LEU A 76 -33.88 1.85 -15.63
CA LEU A 76 -33.54 0.57 -15.04
C LEU A 76 -34.79 -0.30 -14.78
N SER A 77 -35.87 0.27 -14.24
CA SER A 77 -37.11 -0.49 -14.00
C SER A 77 -37.74 -0.97 -15.31
N VAL A 78 -37.81 -0.11 -16.33
CA VAL A 78 -38.31 -0.48 -17.67
C VAL A 78 -37.46 -1.60 -18.28
N TYR A 79 -36.13 -1.48 -18.23
CA TYR A 79 -35.23 -2.53 -18.73
C TYR A 79 -35.42 -3.87 -18.02
N LEU A 80 -35.65 -3.85 -16.71
CA LEU A 80 -35.91 -5.06 -15.93
C LEU A 80 -37.31 -5.66 -16.25
N GLU A 81 -38.32 -4.84 -16.51
CA GLU A 81 -39.69 -5.26 -16.86
C GLU A 81 -39.82 -5.80 -18.29
N ASP A 82 -39.21 -5.15 -19.28
CA ASP A 82 -39.11 -5.64 -20.67
C ASP A 82 -38.45 -7.02 -20.71
N ALA A 83 -37.47 -7.22 -19.83
CA ALA A 83 -36.73 -8.45 -19.75
C ALA A 83 -37.48 -9.57 -19.00
N GLU A 84 -38.59 -9.27 -18.32
CA GLU A 84 -39.50 -10.24 -17.69
C GLU A 84 -40.71 -10.56 -18.58
N THR A 85 -41.29 -9.56 -19.23
CA THR A 85 -42.38 -9.75 -20.20
C THR A 85 -41.94 -10.58 -21.42
N SER A 86 -40.70 -10.41 -21.86
CA SER A 86 -40.06 -11.28 -22.87
C SER A 86 -39.96 -12.75 -22.45
N SER A 87 -39.99 -13.05 -21.13
CA SER A 87 -39.96 -14.42 -20.60
C SER A 87 -41.35 -15.04 -20.45
N ILE A 88 -42.42 -14.24 -20.40
CA ILE A 88 -43.80 -14.70 -20.13
C ILE A 88 -44.58 -14.97 -21.44
N ASN A 89 -44.32 -14.20 -22.49
CA ASN A 89 -45.11 -14.26 -23.74
C ASN A 89 -44.53 -15.19 -24.83
N GLY A 90 -43.41 -15.87 -24.57
CA GLY A 90 -42.80 -16.83 -25.49
C GLY A 90 -42.95 -18.27 -25.00
N HIS A 91 -43.60 -19.14 -25.78
CA HIS A 91 -43.45 -20.59 -25.64
C HIS A 91 -41.99 -20.98 -25.92
N GLY A 92 -41.19 -21.05 -24.85
CA GLY A 92 -39.77 -21.40 -24.87
C GLY A 92 -38.95 -20.41 -24.03
N SER A 93 -38.37 -20.90 -22.93
CA SER A 93 -37.46 -20.10 -22.11
C SER A 93 -36.29 -19.60 -22.97
N ILE A 94 -36.14 -18.29 -23.12
CA ILE A 94 -35.13 -17.69 -23.98
C ILE A 94 -33.77 -17.79 -23.27
N ARG A 95 -32.81 -18.49 -23.89
CA ARG A 95 -31.40 -18.52 -23.46
C ARG A 95 -30.82 -17.11 -23.53
N ALA A 96 -30.59 -16.50 -22.38
CA ALA A 96 -30.09 -15.14 -22.31
C ALA A 96 -29.17 -14.93 -21.09
N SER A 97 -28.06 -14.22 -21.30
CA SER A 97 -27.15 -13.76 -20.26
C SER A 97 -27.27 -12.25 -20.13
N LYS A 98 -27.78 -11.78 -19.00
CA LYS A 98 -27.88 -10.35 -18.65
C LYS A 98 -26.63 -9.96 -17.87
N ILE A 99 -25.96 -8.90 -18.28
CA ILE A 99 -24.74 -8.40 -17.64
C ILE A 99 -24.95 -6.93 -17.29
N PHE A 100 -24.73 -6.58 -16.02
CA PHE A 100 -24.80 -5.22 -15.50
C PHE A 100 -23.40 -4.76 -15.09
N PHE A 101 -22.86 -3.75 -15.77
CA PHE A 101 -21.55 -3.17 -15.51
C PHE A 101 -21.68 -1.91 -14.64
N ILE A 102 -21.18 -2.00 -13.42
CA ILE A 102 -21.17 -0.89 -12.45
C ILE A 102 -19.75 -0.36 -12.33
N SER A 103 -19.56 0.92 -12.67
CA SER A 103 -18.24 1.56 -12.68
C SER A 103 -18.01 2.48 -11.48
N GLN A 104 -16.74 2.72 -11.17
CA GLN A 104 -16.25 3.71 -10.22
C GLN A 104 -15.21 4.62 -10.91
N PRO A 105 -15.31 5.96 -10.76
CA PRO A 105 -14.34 6.89 -11.33
C PRO A 105 -12.89 6.62 -10.87
N THR A 106 -12.71 6.22 -9.61
CA THR A 106 -11.43 5.78 -9.06
C THR A 106 -11.66 4.58 -8.14
N SER A 107 -10.63 3.77 -7.86
CA SER A 107 -10.75 2.58 -7.00
C SER A 107 -11.24 2.87 -5.58
N ARG A 108 -11.24 4.14 -5.16
CA ARG A 108 -11.70 4.62 -3.85
C ARG A 108 -12.87 5.59 -3.95
N ALA A 109 -13.50 5.69 -5.12
CA ALA A 109 -14.69 6.51 -5.29
C ALA A 109 -15.94 5.72 -4.88
N ARG A 110 -17.06 6.44 -4.75
CA ARG A 110 -18.38 5.81 -4.66
C ARG A 110 -18.72 5.14 -5.99
N LEU A 111 -19.54 4.09 -5.93
CA LEU A 111 -20.13 3.45 -7.11
C LEU A 111 -20.97 4.46 -7.89
N SER A 112 -20.96 4.39 -9.22
CA SER A 112 -21.73 5.28 -10.11
C SER A 112 -23.22 4.88 -10.18
N ILE A 113 -23.76 4.35 -9.09
CA ILE A 113 -25.13 3.89 -8.91
C ILE A 113 -25.63 4.41 -7.56
N SER A 114 -26.87 4.88 -7.52
CA SER A 114 -27.51 5.32 -6.27
C SER A 114 -27.87 4.11 -5.39
N GLU A 115 -28.01 4.33 -4.09
CA GLU A 115 -28.42 3.27 -3.16
C GLU A 115 -29.77 2.66 -3.57
N CYS A 116 -30.69 3.52 -4.03
CA CYS A 116 -32.01 3.13 -4.47
C CYS A 116 -31.97 2.20 -5.69
N ALA A 117 -31.20 2.60 -6.73
CA ALA A 117 -31.06 1.80 -7.93
C ALA A 117 -30.40 0.44 -7.64
N MET A 118 -29.40 0.41 -6.76
CA MET A 118 -28.76 -0.83 -6.35
C MET A 118 -29.76 -1.75 -5.62
N LYS A 119 -30.55 -1.21 -4.68
CA LYS A 119 -31.61 -1.96 -3.99
C LYS A 119 -32.58 -2.60 -4.98
N THR A 120 -33.11 -1.81 -5.92
CA THR A 120 -34.04 -2.29 -6.96
C THR A 120 -33.41 -3.40 -7.80
N LEU A 121 -32.17 -3.23 -8.25
CA LEU A 121 -31.44 -4.22 -9.03
C LEU A 121 -31.29 -5.55 -8.28
N LEU A 122 -30.83 -5.50 -7.03
CA LEU A 122 -30.58 -6.69 -6.22
C LEU A 122 -31.86 -7.46 -5.89
N MET A 123 -32.94 -6.74 -5.60
CA MET A 123 -34.24 -7.34 -5.33
C MET A 123 -34.83 -8.00 -6.57
N ARG A 124 -34.73 -7.36 -7.73
CA ARG A 124 -35.31 -7.90 -8.97
C ARG A 124 -34.57 -9.13 -9.47
N ILE A 125 -33.24 -9.15 -9.33
CA ILE A 125 -32.42 -10.32 -9.68
C ILE A 125 -32.56 -11.45 -8.65
N GLY A 126 -32.97 -11.13 -7.42
CA GLY A 126 -33.10 -12.10 -6.33
C GLY A 126 -31.74 -12.55 -5.81
N VAL A 127 -30.83 -11.61 -5.59
CA VAL A 127 -29.45 -11.88 -5.16
C VAL A 127 -29.41 -12.47 -3.75
N PHE A 128 -28.62 -13.54 -3.54
CA PHE A 128 -28.35 -14.07 -2.21
C PHE A 128 -27.70 -13.06 -1.25
N SER A 129 -28.03 -13.20 0.04
CA SER A 129 -27.68 -12.23 1.08
C SER A 129 -26.18 -12.03 1.28
N SER A 130 -25.37 -13.07 1.05
CA SER A 130 -23.91 -13.00 1.21
C SER A 130 -23.23 -12.00 0.26
N PHE A 131 -23.90 -11.56 -0.81
CA PHE A 131 -23.39 -10.52 -1.71
C PHE A 131 -23.19 -9.16 -1.02
N THR A 132 -23.91 -8.89 0.07
CA THR A 132 -23.71 -7.69 0.91
C THR A 132 -22.27 -7.56 1.41
N ASN A 133 -21.64 -8.68 1.77
CA ASN A 133 -20.26 -8.70 2.24
C ASN A 133 -19.30 -8.27 1.12
N ILE A 134 -19.56 -8.68 -0.12
CA ILE A 134 -18.80 -8.27 -1.31
C ILE A 134 -18.98 -6.78 -1.58
N LEU A 135 -20.21 -6.27 -1.51
CA LEU A 135 -20.49 -4.85 -1.67
C LEU A 135 -19.78 -4.00 -0.62
N SER A 136 -19.67 -4.49 0.62
CA SER A 136 -18.97 -3.81 1.71
C SER A 136 -17.48 -3.59 1.46
N CYS A 137 -16.89 -4.31 0.49
CA CYS A 137 -15.51 -4.13 0.07
C CYS A 137 -15.32 -2.88 -0.82
N PHE A 138 -16.40 -2.21 -1.25
CA PHE A 138 -16.35 -1.00 -2.07
C PHE A 138 -16.76 0.23 -1.25
N GLY A 139 -16.38 1.43 -1.74
CA GLY A 139 -16.83 2.70 -1.21
C GLY A 139 -15.72 3.74 -1.04
N PHE A 140 -16.14 4.97 -0.77
CA PHE A 140 -15.26 6.10 -0.50
C PHE A 140 -14.57 5.95 0.85
N GLU A 141 -13.24 5.88 0.83
CA GLU A 141 -12.46 5.76 2.05
C GLU A 141 -11.07 6.40 1.90
N ASN A 142 -10.68 7.18 2.91
CA ASN A 142 -9.42 7.92 2.94
C ASN A 142 -8.24 7.06 3.47
N SER A 143 -8.51 5.87 3.99
CA SER A 143 -7.50 5.01 4.65
C SER A 143 -6.95 3.92 3.70
N PRO A 144 -5.65 3.58 3.78
CA PRO A 144 -5.03 2.50 3.01
C PRO A 144 -5.43 1.07 3.47
N ASN A 145 -6.30 0.92 4.48
CA ASN A 145 -6.51 -0.34 5.21
C ASN A 145 -7.42 -1.38 4.52
N GLN A 146 -7.89 -1.16 3.29
CA GLN A 146 -8.86 -2.02 2.61
C GLN A 146 -8.24 -3.08 1.68
N ASP A 147 -6.93 -3.01 1.40
CA ASP A 147 -6.23 -3.96 0.51
C ASP A 147 -6.30 -5.42 1.05
N GLY A 148 -6.73 -5.61 2.30
CA GLY A 148 -6.99 -6.89 2.96
C GLY A 148 -8.34 -7.55 2.65
N ARG A 149 -9.36 -6.79 2.24
CA ARG A 149 -10.70 -7.36 2.06
C ARG A 149 -10.76 -8.21 0.79
N GLY A 150 -11.47 -9.32 0.91
CA GLY A 150 -11.76 -10.27 -0.15
C GLY A 150 -12.93 -11.13 0.29
N GLY A 151 -13.50 -11.87 -0.64
CA GLY A 151 -14.63 -12.74 -0.35
C GLY A 151 -14.89 -13.67 -1.50
N PHE A 152 -15.34 -14.88 -1.16
CA PHE A 152 -15.87 -15.84 -2.09
C PHE A 152 -17.11 -16.44 -1.42
N TYR A 153 -18.24 -16.39 -2.11
CA TYR A 153 -19.50 -16.92 -1.64
C TYR A 153 -20.15 -17.70 -2.77
N GLU A 154 -20.65 -18.88 -2.46
CA GLU A 154 -21.41 -19.68 -3.40
C GLU A 154 -22.73 -20.11 -2.78
N ASN A 155 -23.72 -20.33 -3.63
CA ASN A 155 -24.96 -20.97 -3.25
C ASN A 155 -25.43 -21.87 -4.40
N SER A 156 -25.98 -23.03 -4.07
CA SER A 156 -26.57 -23.95 -5.05
C SER A 156 -27.94 -24.33 -4.53
N ARG A 157 -28.98 -23.86 -5.21
CA ARG A 157 -30.37 -24.09 -4.82
C ARG A 157 -31.12 -24.77 -5.95
N LYS A 158 -32.22 -25.42 -5.60
CA LYS A 158 -33.20 -25.88 -6.60
C LYS A 158 -34.33 -24.87 -6.66
N ASP A 159 -34.70 -24.45 -7.87
CA ASP A 159 -35.86 -23.61 -8.09
C ASP A 159 -37.16 -24.39 -7.81
N LYS A 160 -38.31 -23.72 -7.81
CA LYS A 160 -39.65 -24.32 -7.63
C LYS A 160 -39.94 -25.44 -8.63
N THR A 161 -39.31 -25.38 -9.79
CA THR A 161 -39.37 -26.38 -10.87
C THR A 161 -38.44 -27.59 -10.63
N GLY A 162 -37.64 -27.56 -9.56
CA GLY A 162 -36.58 -28.55 -9.28
C GLY A 162 -35.28 -28.30 -10.03
N ALA A 163 -35.24 -27.31 -10.94
CA ALA A 163 -34.06 -26.95 -11.72
C ALA A 163 -32.91 -26.43 -10.83
N LEU A 164 -31.67 -26.84 -11.13
CA LEU A 164 -30.49 -26.37 -10.43
C LEU A 164 -30.21 -24.89 -10.78
N VAL A 165 -30.05 -24.08 -9.74
CA VAL A 165 -29.65 -22.67 -9.84
C VAL A 165 -28.37 -22.46 -9.06
N LEU A 166 -27.39 -21.88 -9.73
CA LEU A 166 -26.03 -21.69 -9.27
C LEU A 166 -25.78 -20.20 -9.05
N GLU A 167 -25.40 -19.83 -7.84
CA GLU A 167 -24.95 -18.49 -7.52
C GLU A 167 -23.48 -18.48 -7.11
N THR A 168 -22.73 -17.53 -7.63
CA THR A 168 -21.33 -17.30 -7.28
C THR A 168 -21.11 -15.81 -7.11
N ALA A 169 -20.45 -15.40 -6.03
CA ALA A 169 -19.92 -14.06 -5.88
C ALA A 169 -18.49 -14.09 -5.37
N TYR A 170 -17.62 -13.27 -5.96
CA TYR A 170 -16.27 -13.12 -5.45
C TYR A 170 -15.66 -11.76 -5.78
N VAL A 171 -14.58 -11.43 -5.06
CA VAL A 171 -13.72 -10.28 -5.32
C VAL A 171 -12.40 -10.77 -5.90
N LEU A 172 -11.97 -10.18 -7.01
CA LEU A 172 -10.62 -10.34 -7.56
C LEU A 172 -9.91 -8.99 -7.62
N LYS A 173 -8.58 -9.01 -7.65
CA LYS A 173 -7.75 -7.81 -7.77
C LYS A 173 -6.92 -7.87 -9.05
N LEU A 174 -6.94 -6.79 -9.81
CA LEU A 174 -6.28 -6.67 -11.11
C LEU A 174 -5.38 -5.43 -11.12
N VAL A 175 -4.36 -5.43 -11.98
CA VAL A 175 -3.45 -4.29 -12.14
C VAL A 175 -3.83 -3.49 -13.36
N GLU A 176 -4.00 -2.19 -13.19
CA GLU A 176 -4.23 -1.23 -14.27
C GLU A 176 -3.23 -0.10 -14.25
N HIS A 177 -2.87 0.33 -15.47
CA HIS A 177 -2.02 1.49 -15.68
C HIS A 177 -2.73 2.77 -15.26
N LYS A 178 -2.02 3.63 -14.54
CA LYS A 178 -2.45 4.94 -14.07
C LYS A 178 -1.57 6.02 -14.68
N ALA A 179 -2.09 6.69 -15.71
CA ALA A 179 -1.39 7.79 -16.36
C ALA A 179 -1.10 8.95 -15.39
N GLY A 180 0.08 9.58 -15.53
CA GLY A 180 0.45 10.80 -14.80
C GLY A 180 0.87 10.61 -13.33
N SER A 181 1.17 9.38 -12.89
CA SER A 181 1.61 9.08 -11.52
C SER A 181 3.07 8.58 -11.51
N ASN A 182 3.85 8.98 -10.50
CA ASN A 182 5.24 8.48 -10.30
C ASN A 182 5.32 6.95 -10.19
N ILE A 183 4.25 6.33 -9.69
CA ILE A 183 4.04 4.89 -9.77
C ILE A 183 2.91 4.70 -10.80
N PRO A 184 3.22 4.20 -12.01
CA PRO A 184 2.27 4.15 -13.12
C PRO A 184 1.28 2.98 -13.02
N TRP A 185 1.26 2.27 -11.89
CA TRP A 185 0.45 1.08 -11.68
C TRP A 185 -0.47 1.24 -10.48
N SER A 186 -1.67 0.69 -10.58
CA SER A 186 -2.65 0.67 -9.49
C SER A 186 -3.33 -0.69 -9.41
N ILE A 187 -3.43 -1.23 -8.19
CA ILE A 187 -4.24 -2.41 -7.92
C ILE A 187 -5.69 -1.96 -7.81
N ARG A 188 -6.56 -2.56 -8.62
CA ARG A 188 -7.99 -2.30 -8.67
C ARG A 188 -8.72 -3.53 -8.17
N GLN A 189 -9.78 -3.30 -7.42
CA GLN A 189 -10.66 -4.37 -6.96
C GLN A 189 -11.84 -4.49 -7.92
N MET A 190 -12.13 -5.71 -8.34
CA MET A 190 -13.32 -6.04 -9.13
C MET A 190 -14.19 -7.03 -8.35
N ALA A 191 -15.50 -6.96 -8.53
CA ALA A 191 -16.41 -7.98 -8.02
C ALA A 191 -17.24 -8.58 -9.15
N VAL A 192 -17.43 -9.88 -9.05
CA VAL A 192 -18.25 -10.67 -9.96
C VAL A 192 -19.35 -11.30 -9.14
N TYR A 193 -20.59 -11.11 -9.57
CA TYR A 193 -21.72 -11.91 -9.15
C TYR A 193 -22.37 -12.53 -10.37
N GLN A 194 -22.74 -13.81 -10.25
CA GLN A 194 -23.49 -14.55 -11.24
C GLN A 194 -24.58 -15.34 -10.55
N ASN A 195 -25.76 -15.33 -11.15
CA ASN A 195 -26.86 -16.26 -10.92
C ASN A 195 -27.18 -16.95 -12.25
N PHE A 196 -27.06 -18.28 -12.30
CA PHE A 196 -27.23 -19.09 -13.50
C PHE A 196 -28.25 -20.21 -13.24
N ASN A 197 -29.26 -20.33 -14.10
CA ASN A 197 -30.24 -21.41 -14.04
C ASN A 197 -29.92 -22.46 -15.10
N CYS A 198 -29.58 -23.69 -14.68
CA CYS A 198 -29.12 -24.75 -15.58
C CYS A 198 -30.19 -25.24 -16.56
N ALA A 199 -31.48 -25.20 -16.20
CA ALA A 199 -32.56 -25.68 -17.07
C ALA A 199 -32.89 -24.67 -18.19
N THR A 200 -32.94 -23.40 -17.83
CA THR A 200 -33.29 -22.32 -18.78
C THR A 200 -32.08 -21.76 -19.53
N LYS A 201 -30.87 -22.01 -19.02
CA LYS A 201 -29.62 -21.37 -19.45
C LYS A 201 -29.69 -19.84 -19.39
N ALA A 202 -30.55 -19.31 -18.52
CA ALA A 202 -30.65 -17.90 -18.24
C ALA A 202 -29.66 -17.52 -17.14
N SER A 203 -28.96 -16.39 -17.32
CA SER A 203 -28.08 -15.86 -16.29
C SER A 203 -28.23 -14.36 -16.08
N SER A 204 -27.99 -13.95 -14.84
CA SER A 204 -27.91 -12.56 -14.41
C SER A 204 -26.57 -12.32 -13.73
N ASN A 205 -25.79 -11.39 -14.28
CA ASN A 205 -24.43 -11.13 -13.85
C ASN A 205 -24.31 -9.66 -13.44
N ILE A 206 -23.75 -9.40 -12.26
CA ILE A 206 -23.43 -8.05 -11.80
C ILE A 206 -21.91 -7.96 -11.70
N LEU A 207 -21.33 -7.07 -12.50
CA LEU A 207 -19.90 -6.90 -12.60
C LEU A 207 -19.54 -5.48 -12.13
N ILE A 208 -18.80 -5.40 -11.04
CA ILE A 208 -18.38 -4.13 -10.44
C ILE A 208 -16.90 -3.91 -10.78
N GLN A 209 -16.61 -2.75 -11.37
CA GLN A 209 -15.27 -2.29 -11.71
C GLN A 209 -14.49 -3.29 -12.59
N THR A 210 -15.10 -3.75 -13.66
CA THR A 210 -14.41 -4.61 -14.64
C THR A 210 -13.42 -3.83 -15.47
N SER A 211 -12.31 -4.49 -15.81
CA SER A 211 -11.32 -3.95 -16.74
C SER A 211 -11.94 -3.69 -18.11
N GLN A 212 -11.46 -2.65 -18.79
CA GLN A 212 -11.84 -2.37 -20.18
C GLN A 212 -11.54 -3.55 -21.11
N ASN A 213 -10.51 -4.36 -20.81
CA ASN A 213 -10.19 -5.55 -21.60
C ASN A 213 -11.32 -6.59 -21.55
N VAL A 214 -11.87 -6.83 -20.35
CA VAL A 214 -13.01 -7.73 -20.15
C VAL A 214 -14.24 -7.22 -20.89
N GLN A 215 -14.53 -5.92 -20.79
CA GLN A 215 -15.64 -5.33 -21.54
C GLN A 215 -15.45 -5.50 -23.05
N ASN A 216 -14.26 -5.19 -23.56
CA ASN A 216 -13.94 -5.33 -24.97
C ASN A 216 -14.00 -6.80 -25.43
N GLN A 217 -13.57 -7.76 -24.62
CA GLN A 217 -13.70 -9.19 -24.92
C GLN A 217 -15.17 -9.60 -25.00
N VAL A 218 -16.01 -9.14 -24.07
CA VAL A 218 -17.47 -9.37 -24.14
C VAL A 218 -18.04 -8.79 -25.44
N PHE A 219 -17.71 -7.54 -25.78
CA PHE A 219 -18.17 -6.92 -27.04
C PHE A 219 -17.57 -7.55 -28.30
N LYS A 220 -16.38 -8.13 -28.23
CA LYS A 220 -15.75 -8.85 -29.33
C LYS A 220 -16.46 -10.17 -29.59
N LEU A 221 -16.80 -10.92 -28.54
CA LEU A 221 -17.63 -12.13 -28.64
C LEU A 221 -19.01 -11.82 -29.26
N VAL A 222 -19.53 -10.61 -29.04
CA VAL A 222 -20.73 -10.10 -29.72
C VAL A 222 -20.54 -9.95 -31.22
N GLN A 223 -19.40 -9.45 -31.66
CA GLN A 223 -19.12 -9.17 -33.08
C GLN A 223 -18.73 -10.42 -33.86
N GLU A 224 -18.04 -11.38 -33.24
CA GLU A 224 -17.51 -12.58 -33.91
C GLU A 224 -18.55 -13.70 -34.12
N GLY A 225 -19.79 -13.51 -33.66
CA GLY A 225 -20.87 -14.48 -33.89
C GLY A 225 -20.85 -15.70 -32.95
N THR A 226 -19.89 -15.78 -32.02
CA THR A 226 -19.82 -16.82 -30.96
C THR A 226 -20.89 -16.65 -29.87
N MET A 227 -21.85 -15.76 -30.10
CA MET A 227 -22.93 -15.37 -29.19
C MET A 227 -23.91 -16.47 -28.82
N ALA A 228 -24.05 -17.49 -29.67
CA ALA A 228 -24.96 -18.59 -29.41
C ALA A 228 -24.52 -19.44 -28.21
N VAL A 229 -23.20 -19.55 -27.98
CA VAL A 229 -22.62 -20.45 -26.98
C VAL A 229 -22.41 -19.75 -25.63
N PHE A 230 -22.32 -18.42 -25.61
CA PHE A 230 -22.02 -17.69 -24.38
C PHE A 230 -23.03 -17.94 -23.23
N PRO A 231 -24.36 -17.96 -23.47
CA PRO A 231 -25.33 -18.29 -22.42
C PRO A 231 -25.38 -19.78 -22.04
N ASP A 232 -24.72 -20.68 -22.78
CA ASP A 232 -24.93 -22.12 -22.61
C ASP A 232 -24.38 -22.68 -21.29
N HIS A 233 -23.34 -22.04 -20.73
CA HIS A 233 -22.70 -22.53 -19.51
C HIS A 233 -22.25 -21.38 -18.58
N TRP A 234 -22.35 -21.59 -17.27
CA TRP A 234 -22.03 -20.59 -16.24
C TRP A 234 -20.56 -20.14 -16.27
N LYS A 235 -19.65 -21.04 -16.67
CA LYS A 235 -18.20 -20.82 -16.73
C LYS A 235 -17.78 -19.64 -17.60
N ASN A 236 -18.51 -19.35 -18.67
CA ASN A 236 -18.07 -18.44 -19.74
C ASN A 236 -17.78 -17.02 -19.21
N VAL A 237 -18.58 -16.55 -18.25
CA VAL A 237 -18.35 -15.24 -17.60
C VAL A 237 -17.05 -15.26 -16.81
N HIS A 238 -16.77 -16.36 -16.11
CA HIS A 238 -15.58 -16.50 -15.28
C HIS A 238 -14.31 -16.67 -16.14
N GLU A 239 -14.36 -17.41 -17.24
CA GLU A 239 -13.23 -17.60 -18.17
C GLU A 239 -12.73 -16.27 -18.75
N ILE A 240 -13.64 -15.36 -19.12
CA ILE A 240 -13.26 -14.02 -19.59
C ILE A 240 -12.43 -13.30 -18.52
N HIS A 241 -12.85 -13.38 -17.25
CA HIS A 241 -12.11 -12.77 -16.15
C HIS A 241 -10.75 -13.42 -15.90
N LEU A 242 -10.67 -14.76 -15.98
CA LEU A 242 -9.40 -15.48 -15.84
C LEU A 242 -8.38 -15.03 -16.89
N SER A 243 -8.81 -14.86 -18.14
CA SER A 243 -7.93 -14.44 -19.25
C SER A 243 -7.29 -13.06 -19.06
N SER A 244 -7.89 -12.20 -18.22
CA SER A 244 -7.40 -10.84 -17.97
C SER A 244 -6.73 -10.67 -16.60
N LEU A 245 -6.75 -11.70 -15.74
CA LEU A 245 -6.36 -11.55 -14.34
C LEU A 245 -4.84 -11.39 -14.15
N SER A 246 -4.05 -12.10 -14.94
CA SER A 246 -2.57 -12.11 -14.86
C SER A 246 -1.93 -10.90 -15.57
N ASN A 247 -2.72 -10.09 -16.30
CA ASN A 247 -2.21 -8.96 -17.06
C ASN A 247 -1.57 -7.87 -16.18
N ASN A 248 -0.52 -7.22 -16.69
CA ASN A 248 0.21 -6.11 -16.08
C ASN A 248 0.95 -6.40 -14.75
N TRP A 249 0.74 -7.55 -14.10
CA TRP A 249 1.45 -7.91 -12.87
C TRP A 249 2.96 -7.97 -13.07
N ILE A 250 3.41 -8.62 -14.15
CA ILE A 250 4.83 -8.75 -14.48
C ILE A 250 5.47 -7.38 -14.66
N ASP A 251 4.84 -6.49 -15.43
CA ASP A 251 5.39 -5.16 -15.70
C ASP A 251 5.41 -4.28 -14.44
N TYR A 252 4.42 -4.44 -13.56
CA TYR A 252 4.42 -3.77 -12.27
C TYR A 252 5.56 -4.26 -11.36
N ILE A 253 5.77 -5.58 -11.28
CA ILE A 253 6.86 -6.16 -10.49
C ILE A 253 8.21 -5.72 -11.05
N LYS A 254 8.41 -5.80 -12.37
CA LYS A 254 9.63 -5.33 -13.06
C LYS A 254 9.92 -3.85 -12.80
N PHE A 255 8.88 -3.00 -12.82
CA PHE A 255 9.03 -1.59 -12.50
C PHE A 255 9.59 -1.38 -11.08
N LEU A 256 9.04 -2.09 -10.08
CA LEU A 256 9.50 -1.99 -8.70
C LEU A 256 10.90 -2.56 -8.51
N GLU A 257 11.18 -3.70 -9.17
CA GLU A 257 12.51 -4.32 -9.18
C GLU A 257 13.56 -3.37 -9.77
N SER A 258 13.28 -2.73 -10.90
CA SER A 258 14.17 -1.71 -11.48
C SER A 258 14.42 -0.55 -10.51
N LYS A 259 13.39 -0.07 -9.81
CA LYS A 259 13.56 1.00 -8.80
C LYS A 259 14.39 0.57 -7.61
N ILE A 260 14.32 -0.70 -7.19
CA ILE A 260 15.16 -1.26 -6.13
C ILE A 260 16.59 -1.44 -6.64
N SER A 261 16.78 -1.90 -7.87
CA SER A 261 18.09 -2.04 -8.52
C SER A 261 18.80 -0.69 -8.64
N ASP A 262 18.09 0.38 -9.02
CA ASP A 262 18.63 1.74 -9.07
C ASP A 262 19.22 2.16 -7.70
N ILE A 263 18.54 1.79 -6.60
CA ILE A 263 18.99 2.05 -5.23
C ILE A 263 20.19 1.16 -4.89
N GLU A 264 20.13 -0.11 -5.25
CA GLU A 264 21.22 -1.07 -5.04
C GLU A 264 22.51 -0.61 -5.68
N ASP A 265 22.47 -0.19 -6.94
CA ASP A 265 23.62 0.34 -7.67
C ASP A 265 24.15 1.61 -7.00
N ALA A 266 23.26 2.53 -6.61
CA ALA A 266 23.66 3.75 -5.91
C ALA A 266 24.41 3.46 -4.60
N VAL A 267 24.04 2.40 -3.89
CA VAL A 267 24.66 1.98 -2.62
C VAL A 267 25.96 1.20 -2.86
N ARG A 268 25.98 0.23 -3.78
CA ARG A 268 27.16 -0.61 -4.07
C ARG A 268 28.30 0.19 -4.71
N TYR A 269 28.00 1.14 -5.59
CA TYR A 269 28.98 1.97 -6.28
C TYR A 269 29.26 3.30 -5.58
N ALA A 270 28.72 3.51 -4.37
CA ALA A 270 29.12 4.64 -3.54
C ALA A 270 30.62 4.52 -3.20
N ARG A 271 31.44 5.39 -3.79
CA ARG A 271 32.85 5.52 -3.39
C ARG A 271 32.90 5.94 -1.92
N ARG A 272 33.83 5.33 -1.17
CA ARG A 272 34.14 5.68 0.23
C ARG A 272 34.36 7.19 0.44
N ASP A 273 34.76 7.92 -0.60
CA ASP A 273 35.11 9.34 -0.54
C ASP A 273 33.93 10.30 -0.72
N THR A 274 32.71 9.81 -1.00
CA THR A 274 31.50 10.65 -1.15
C THR A 274 30.40 10.23 -0.17
N PRO A 275 30.47 10.66 1.10
CA PRO A 275 29.52 10.27 2.16
C PRO A 275 28.07 10.73 1.94
N ASP A 276 27.80 11.64 1.00
CA ASP A 276 26.47 12.22 0.78
C ASP A 276 25.47 11.32 0.03
N ARG A 277 25.88 10.16 -0.50
CA ARG A 277 25.01 9.36 -1.39
C ARG A 277 24.08 8.37 -0.67
N VAL A 278 24.46 7.88 0.51
CA VAL A 278 23.65 6.89 1.25
C VAL A 278 23.19 7.51 2.56
N ASN A 279 21.93 7.93 2.57
CA ASN A 279 21.34 8.60 3.73
C ASN A 279 19.98 7.98 4.09
N PHE A 280 19.32 8.57 5.10
CA PHE A 280 18.01 8.11 5.53
C PHE A 280 16.94 8.18 4.42
N ALA A 281 17.08 9.08 3.44
CA ALA A 281 16.15 9.17 2.32
C ALA A 281 16.25 7.94 1.39
N THR A 282 17.45 7.40 1.19
CA THR A 282 17.67 6.14 0.46
C THR A 282 16.93 4.98 1.15
N LEU A 283 17.02 4.91 2.48
CA LEU A 283 16.29 3.92 3.29
C LEU A 283 14.77 4.09 3.16
N GLN A 284 14.28 5.34 3.16
CA GLN A 284 12.86 5.64 3.03
C GLN A 284 12.32 5.25 1.64
N GLN A 285 13.08 5.52 0.57
CA GLN A 285 12.72 5.12 -0.78
C GLN A 285 12.67 3.60 -0.94
N LEU A 286 13.67 2.89 -0.39
CA LEU A 286 13.67 1.43 -0.38
C LEU A 286 12.43 0.90 0.36
N SER A 287 12.18 1.39 1.59
CA SER A 287 11.00 0.99 2.38
C SER A 287 9.70 1.22 1.62
N LYS A 288 9.57 2.35 0.92
CA LYS A 288 8.39 2.65 0.10
C LYS A 288 8.13 1.58 -0.96
N TYR A 289 9.16 1.14 -1.70
CA TYR A 289 9.01 0.11 -2.72
C TYR A 289 8.81 -1.28 -2.10
N SER A 290 9.50 -1.61 -1.00
CA SER A 290 9.31 -2.85 -0.26
C SER A 290 7.86 -2.98 0.27
N ASP A 291 7.28 -1.89 0.80
CA ASP A 291 5.90 -1.87 1.31
C ASP A 291 4.86 -2.06 0.20
N ILE A 292 5.18 -1.63 -1.02
CA ILE A 292 4.34 -1.90 -2.19
C ILE A 292 4.46 -3.37 -2.58
N MET A 293 5.67 -3.94 -2.59
CA MET A 293 5.85 -5.38 -2.85
C MET A 293 5.14 -6.27 -1.84
N ILE A 294 5.11 -5.90 -0.55
CA ILE A 294 4.33 -6.61 0.47
C ILE A 294 2.84 -6.62 0.10
N ARG A 295 2.31 -5.47 -0.34
CA ARG A 295 0.91 -5.35 -0.80
C ARG A 295 0.62 -6.18 -2.05
N ILE A 296 1.56 -6.25 -2.99
CA ILE A 296 1.46 -7.12 -4.18
C ILE A 296 1.41 -8.59 -3.74
N SER A 297 2.35 -9.03 -2.89
CA SER A 297 2.41 -10.41 -2.40
C SER A 297 1.11 -10.82 -1.69
N HIS A 298 0.60 -9.95 -0.82
CA HIS A 298 -0.69 -10.15 -0.15
C HIS A 298 -1.84 -10.23 -1.16
N THR A 299 -1.87 -9.34 -2.16
CA THR A 299 -2.92 -9.31 -3.18
C THR A 299 -2.93 -10.57 -4.05
N LEU A 300 -1.76 -11.02 -4.50
CA LEU A 300 -1.60 -12.26 -5.27
C LEU A 300 -2.07 -13.45 -4.43
N GLN A 301 -1.72 -13.50 -3.14
CA GLN A 301 -2.21 -14.55 -2.24
C GLN A 301 -3.74 -14.56 -2.13
N MET A 302 -4.38 -13.39 -2.02
CA MET A 302 -5.84 -13.29 -1.99
C MET A 302 -6.49 -13.80 -3.28
N ASN A 303 -5.92 -13.44 -4.44
CA ASN A 303 -6.39 -13.96 -5.73
C ASN A 303 -6.24 -15.50 -5.79
N ILE A 304 -5.08 -16.05 -5.39
CA ILE A 304 -4.86 -17.51 -5.34
C ILE A 304 -5.91 -18.21 -4.47
N THR A 305 -6.23 -17.64 -3.30
CA THR A 305 -7.25 -18.20 -2.41
C THR A 305 -8.64 -18.19 -3.05
N VAL A 306 -9.01 -17.09 -3.72
CA VAL A 306 -10.30 -16.99 -4.44
C VAL A 306 -10.37 -17.97 -5.61
N LEU A 307 -9.30 -18.08 -6.40
CA LEU A 307 -9.22 -19.02 -7.52
C LEU A 307 -9.29 -20.48 -7.04
N SER A 308 -8.62 -20.79 -5.92
CA SER A 308 -8.67 -22.11 -5.30
C SER A 308 -10.09 -22.46 -4.84
N LYS A 309 -10.85 -21.49 -4.31
CA LYS A 309 -12.27 -21.67 -3.98
C LYS A 309 -13.14 -21.83 -5.23
N LEU A 310 -12.87 -21.08 -6.29
CA LEU A 310 -13.56 -21.24 -7.57
C LEU A 310 -13.33 -22.64 -8.17
N LEU A 311 -12.11 -23.17 -8.05
CA LEU A 311 -11.75 -24.52 -8.49
C LEU A 311 -12.51 -25.59 -7.69
N GLU A 312 -12.59 -25.44 -6.37
CA GLU A 312 -13.38 -26.31 -5.48
C GLU A 312 -14.87 -26.29 -5.88
N THR A 313 -15.41 -25.09 -6.13
CA THR A 313 -16.79 -24.89 -6.62
C THR A 313 -17.03 -25.54 -7.97
N ALA A 314 -16.09 -25.43 -8.92
CA ALA A 314 -16.20 -26.07 -10.23
C ALA A 314 -16.27 -27.60 -10.10
N ARG A 315 -15.40 -28.20 -9.27
CA ARG A 315 -15.41 -29.65 -8.99
C ARG A 315 -16.70 -30.10 -8.30
N LYS A 316 -17.24 -29.30 -7.39
CA LYS A 316 -18.51 -29.58 -6.72
C LYS A 316 -19.68 -29.54 -7.72
N ARG A 317 -19.72 -28.54 -8.59
CA ARG A 317 -20.78 -28.36 -9.59
C ARG A 317 -20.75 -29.43 -10.68
N GLN A 318 -19.57 -29.87 -11.10
CA GLN A 318 -19.42 -31.01 -12.02
C GLN A 318 -20.16 -32.27 -11.52
N LYS A 319 -20.23 -32.49 -10.20
CA LYS A 319 -20.95 -33.64 -9.61
C LYS A 319 -22.47 -33.45 -9.55
N LEU A 320 -22.93 -32.19 -9.61
CA LEU A 320 -24.34 -31.81 -9.47
C LEU A 320 -25.02 -31.58 -10.82
N ASP A 321 -24.24 -31.22 -11.84
CA ASP A 321 -24.70 -30.87 -13.18
C ASP A 321 -24.83 -32.11 -14.10
N SER A 322 -25.34 -31.90 -15.31
CA SER A 322 -25.44 -32.96 -16.32
C SER A 322 -24.07 -33.52 -16.71
N LYS A 323 -24.01 -34.83 -16.97
CA LYS A 323 -22.79 -35.51 -17.44
C LYS A 323 -22.34 -35.06 -18.84
N GLU A 324 -23.19 -34.33 -19.56
CA GLU A 324 -22.88 -33.79 -20.88
C GLU A 324 -21.77 -32.72 -20.86
N PHE A 325 -21.57 -32.03 -19.72
CA PHE A 325 -20.63 -30.91 -19.62
C PHE A 325 -19.27 -31.27 -18.99
N VAL A 326 -18.94 -32.56 -18.90
CA VAL A 326 -17.74 -33.02 -18.18
C VAL A 326 -16.47 -32.40 -18.76
N GLU A 327 -16.33 -32.37 -20.10
CA GLU A 327 -15.17 -31.80 -20.79
C GLU A 327 -15.05 -30.29 -20.54
N GLU A 328 -16.18 -29.56 -20.53
CA GLU A 328 -16.20 -28.13 -20.25
C GLU A 328 -15.80 -27.80 -18.82
N TYR A 329 -16.19 -28.65 -17.86
CA TYR A 329 -15.73 -28.53 -16.47
C TYR A 329 -14.25 -28.84 -16.33
N GLU A 330 -13.73 -29.86 -17.00
CA GLU A 330 -12.31 -30.22 -16.96
C GLU A 330 -11.43 -29.10 -17.56
N SER A 331 -11.79 -28.60 -18.74
CA SER A 331 -11.12 -27.46 -19.38
C SER A 331 -11.14 -26.19 -18.52
N PHE A 332 -12.26 -25.94 -17.84
CA PHE A 332 -12.37 -24.79 -16.93
C PHE A 332 -11.49 -24.96 -15.68
N GLN A 333 -11.46 -26.16 -15.11
CA GLN A 333 -10.61 -26.49 -13.96
C GLN A 333 -9.13 -26.33 -14.30
N GLU A 334 -8.71 -26.78 -15.49
CA GLU A 334 -7.35 -26.59 -16.00
C GLU A 334 -7.02 -25.11 -16.19
N SER A 335 -7.95 -24.33 -16.76
CA SER A 335 -7.77 -22.88 -16.93
C SER A 335 -7.60 -22.15 -15.59
N ILE A 336 -8.39 -22.53 -14.57
CA ILE A 336 -8.22 -21.97 -13.22
C ILE A 336 -6.87 -22.40 -12.63
N GLN A 337 -6.49 -23.66 -12.79
CA GLN A 337 -5.23 -24.19 -12.25
C GLN A 337 -4.01 -23.49 -12.87
N THR A 338 -4.03 -23.24 -14.19
CA THR A 338 -3.02 -22.46 -14.89
C THR A 338 -2.95 -21.03 -14.35
N CYS A 339 -4.09 -20.39 -14.11
CA CYS A 339 -4.10 -19.05 -13.53
C CYS A 339 -3.56 -19.04 -12.08
N ILE A 340 -3.83 -20.07 -11.29
CA ILE A 340 -3.25 -20.24 -9.93
C ILE A 340 -1.73 -20.36 -10.02
N THR A 341 -1.20 -21.22 -10.89
CA THR A 341 0.26 -21.42 -11.01
C THR A 341 0.96 -20.16 -11.49
N GLU A 342 0.37 -19.42 -12.44
CA GLU A 342 0.87 -18.11 -12.87
C GLU A 342 0.97 -17.13 -11.68
N HIS A 343 -0.08 -17.03 -10.85
CA HIS A 343 -0.07 -16.17 -9.67
C HIS A 343 0.94 -16.63 -8.61
N GLU A 344 1.16 -17.94 -8.46
CA GLU A 344 2.20 -18.48 -7.59
C GLU A 344 3.61 -18.12 -8.07
N PHE A 345 3.88 -18.19 -9.39
CA PHE A 345 5.15 -17.74 -9.96
C PHE A 345 5.38 -16.24 -9.74
N LEU A 346 4.36 -15.41 -9.96
CA LEU A 346 4.43 -13.97 -9.68
C LEU A 346 4.71 -13.69 -8.21
N LYS A 347 4.03 -14.41 -7.31
CA LYS A 347 4.24 -14.27 -5.87
C LYS A 347 5.64 -14.70 -5.45
N HIS A 348 6.16 -15.77 -6.05
CA HIS A 348 7.53 -16.23 -5.82
C HIS A 348 8.56 -15.20 -6.29
N HIS A 349 8.37 -14.61 -7.48
CA HIS A 349 9.23 -13.52 -7.98
C HIS A 349 9.24 -12.33 -7.01
N VAL A 350 8.08 -11.92 -6.51
CA VAL A 350 7.98 -10.84 -5.50
C VAL A 350 8.74 -11.22 -4.23
N ALA A 351 8.63 -12.46 -3.75
CA ALA A 351 9.35 -12.91 -2.55
C ALA A 351 10.88 -12.86 -2.73
N LEU A 352 11.39 -13.20 -3.92
CA LEU A 352 12.82 -13.09 -4.24
C LEU A 352 13.30 -11.64 -4.19
N VAL A 353 12.58 -10.71 -4.83
CA VAL A 353 12.96 -9.29 -4.81
C VAL A 353 12.83 -8.70 -3.39
N GLN A 354 11.86 -9.15 -2.60
CA GLN A 354 11.75 -8.78 -1.19
C GLN A 354 12.94 -9.26 -0.36
N CYS A 355 13.43 -10.47 -0.60
CA CYS A 355 14.62 -11.01 0.08
C CYS A 355 15.85 -10.13 -0.21
N SER A 356 16.12 -9.85 -1.49
CA SER A 356 17.20 -8.93 -1.91
C SER A 356 17.03 -7.53 -1.29
N SER A 357 15.82 -7.00 -1.26
CA SER A 357 15.52 -5.71 -0.64
C SER A 357 15.83 -5.68 0.88
N GLN A 358 15.61 -6.79 1.60
CA GLN A 358 15.96 -6.90 3.02
C GLN A 358 17.48 -6.90 3.24
N GLU A 359 18.22 -7.61 2.40
CA GLU A 359 19.70 -7.61 2.42
C GLU A 359 20.24 -6.20 2.17
N LEU A 360 19.72 -5.53 1.14
CA LEU A 360 20.08 -4.14 0.82
C LEU A 360 19.75 -3.18 1.98
N ARG A 361 18.60 -3.38 2.64
CA ARG A 361 18.21 -2.57 3.80
C ARG A 361 19.19 -2.72 4.96
N ALA A 362 19.69 -3.94 5.21
CA ALA A 362 20.70 -4.19 6.23
C ALA A 362 22.03 -3.51 5.88
N LEU A 363 22.44 -3.58 4.61
CA LEU A 363 23.67 -2.97 4.10
C LEU A 363 23.63 -1.43 4.14
N ILE A 364 22.49 -0.82 3.80
CA ILE A 364 22.30 0.64 3.94
C ILE A 364 22.43 1.05 5.40
N ARG A 365 21.79 0.31 6.32
CA ARG A 365 21.85 0.62 7.75
C ARG A 365 23.29 0.51 8.28
N SER A 366 24.03 -0.53 7.92
CA SER A 366 25.43 -0.67 8.35
C SER A 366 26.31 0.44 7.78
N THR A 367 26.12 0.81 6.51
CA THR A 367 26.85 1.92 5.87
C THR A 367 26.62 3.25 6.57
N ILE A 368 25.37 3.56 6.94
CA ILE A 368 25.04 4.76 7.71
C ILE A 368 25.76 4.74 9.07
N THR A 369 25.67 3.63 9.80
CA THR A 369 26.33 3.53 11.12
C THR A 369 27.86 3.65 11.06
N LEU A 370 28.48 3.11 9.99
CA LEU A 370 29.92 3.25 9.77
C LEU A 370 30.30 4.70 9.46
N THR A 371 29.51 5.37 8.62
CA THR A 371 29.71 6.78 8.26
C THR A 371 29.60 7.68 9.50
N ASP A 372 28.57 7.48 10.33
CA ASP A 372 28.40 8.20 11.58
C ASP A 372 29.57 7.94 12.55
N GLY A 373 30.09 6.71 12.59
CA GLY A 373 31.28 6.34 13.35
C GLY A 373 32.53 7.10 12.90
N ASP A 374 32.79 7.18 11.60
CA ASP A 374 33.94 7.91 11.05
C ASP A 374 33.84 9.43 11.32
N VAL A 375 32.64 10.01 11.18
CA VAL A 375 32.39 11.41 11.54
C VAL A 375 32.66 11.63 13.04
N MET A 376 32.22 10.72 13.91
CA MET A 376 32.49 10.79 15.33
C MET A 376 34.00 10.67 15.65
N LEU A 377 34.71 9.77 14.97
CA LEU A 377 36.16 9.60 15.15
C LEU A 377 36.92 10.86 14.72
N THR A 378 36.58 11.42 13.55
CA THR A 378 37.22 12.65 13.06
C THR A 378 36.92 13.84 13.97
N LEU A 379 35.68 13.95 14.47
CA LEU A 379 35.31 14.97 15.45
C LEU A 379 36.09 14.79 16.76
N THR A 380 36.16 13.55 17.28
CA THR A 380 36.89 13.23 18.53
C THR A 380 38.38 13.55 18.40
N GLN A 381 39.00 13.22 17.24
CA GLN A 381 40.39 13.56 16.97
C GLN A 381 40.62 15.07 16.91
N ARG A 382 39.70 15.84 16.31
CA ARG A 382 39.77 17.31 16.31
C ARG A 382 39.66 17.85 17.73
N THR A 383 38.70 17.38 18.52
CA THR A 383 38.55 17.76 19.94
C THR A 383 39.80 17.43 20.75
N ILE A 384 40.45 16.28 20.52
CA ILE A 384 41.71 15.92 21.18
C ILE A 384 42.83 16.90 20.79
N LYS A 385 42.95 17.26 19.51
CA LYS A 385 43.96 18.23 19.04
C LYS A 385 43.70 19.64 19.59
N GLU A 386 42.44 20.06 19.67
CA GLU A 386 42.06 21.33 20.29
C GLU A 386 42.41 21.33 21.78
N ALA A 387 42.16 20.23 22.50
CA ALA A 387 42.56 20.09 23.89
C ALA A 387 44.09 20.14 24.07
N GLN A 388 44.86 19.54 23.15
CA GLN A 388 46.33 19.64 23.17
C GLN A 388 46.80 21.08 22.93
N THR A 389 46.21 21.78 21.96
CA THR A 389 46.54 23.18 21.66
C THR A 389 46.23 24.08 22.86
N MET A 390 45.08 23.88 23.50
CA MET A 390 44.68 24.60 24.71
C MET A 390 45.66 24.36 25.88
N LYS A 391 46.18 23.13 26.03
CA LYS A 391 47.21 22.83 27.02
C LYS A 391 48.50 23.63 26.77
N THR A 392 48.95 23.72 25.51
CA THR A 392 50.16 24.50 25.16
C THR A 392 49.99 25.98 25.48
N VAL A 393 48.84 26.58 25.13
CA VAL A 393 48.53 27.99 25.46
C VAL A 393 48.52 28.22 26.97
N THR A 394 47.89 27.32 27.72
CA THR A 394 47.84 27.38 29.18
C THR A 394 49.26 27.31 29.79
N PHE A 395 50.12 26.45 29.26
CA PHE A 395 51.51 26.35 29.70
C PHE A 395 52.30 27.65 29.46
N ILE A 396 52.15 28.27 28.28
CA ILE A 396 52.78 29.57 27.98
C ILE A 396 52.27 30.64 28.96
N ALA A 397 50.98 30.70 29.23
CA ALA A 397 50.38 31.65 30.16
C ALA A 397 50.88 31.46 31.62
N LEU A 398 51.03 30.21 32.07
CA LEU A 398 51.54 29.88 33.41
C LEU A 398 52.97 30.39 33.65
N ILE A 399 53.79 30.46 32.59
CA ILE A 399 55.15 31.02 32.65
C ILE A 399 55.12 32.55 32.58
N TYR A 400 54.31 33.10 31.68
CA TYR A 400 54.28 34.54 31.41
C TYR A 400 53.65 35.35 32.56
N LEU A 401 52.62 34.82 33.22
CA LEU A 401 51.83 35.55 34.21
C LEU A 401 52.62 35.93 35.48
N PRO A 402 53.44 35.04 36.09
CA PRO A 402 54.34 35.41 37.19
C PRO A 402 55.36 36.48 36.81
N ALA A 403 55.98 36.36 35.62
CA ALA A 403 56.98 37.31 35.13
C ALA A 403 56.40 38.70 34.88
N SER A 404 55.18 38.75 34.32
CA SER A 404 54.48 40.01 34.07
C SER A 404 54.02 40.68 35.37
N PHE A 405 53.55 39.88 36.34
CA PHE A 405 53.16 40.38 37.66
C PHE A 405 54.35 40.99 38.40
N THR A 406 55.50 40.31 38.47
CA THR A 406 56.69 40.83 39.14
C THR A 406 57.24 42.06 38.42
N SER A 407 57.25 42.07 37.08
CA SER A 407 57.64 43.25 36.29
C SER A 407 56.75 44.46 36.56
N SER A 408 55.43 44.27 36.65
CA SER A 408 54.47 45.35 36.91
C SER A 408 54.49 45.81 38.37
N PHE A 409 54.57 44.87 39.33
CA PHE A 409 54.59 45.16 40.77
C PHE A 409 55.84 45.95 41.17
N LEU A 410 56.99 45.60 40.58
CA LEU A 410 58.23 46.34 40.75
C LEU A 410 58.28 47.61 39.89
N SER A 411 57.22 47.94 39.14
CA SER A 411 57.11 49.10 38.24
C SER A 411 58.33 49.26 37.31
N MET A 412 58.75 48.15 36.70
CA MET A 412 60.05 48.02 36.03
C MET A 412 60.13 48.80 34.69
N GLY A 413 60.81 49.95 34.69
CA GLY A 413 61.42 50.57 33.50
C GLY A 413 62.96 50.38 33.51
N PHE A 414 63.45 49.18 33.18
CA PHE A 414 64.84 48.76 33.48
C PHE A 414 65.92 49.25 32.50
N VAL A 415 65.55 50.13 31.57
CA VAL A 415 66.48 50.70 30.61
C VAL A 415 66.54 52.21 30.85
N HIS A 416 67.45 52.63 31.73
CA HIS A 416 67.93 54.00 31.73
C HIS A 416 69.11 54.09 30.76
N VAL A 417 68.88 54.58 29.55
CA VAL A 417 69.96 54.91 28.62
C VAL A 417 70.58 56.23 29.07
N GLU A 418 71.59 56.18 29.93
CA GLU A 418 72.43 57.33 30.17
C GLU A 418 73.49 57.42 29.06
N SER A 419 73.31 58.41 28.17
CA SER A 419 74.27 58.75 27.12
C SER A 419 75.20 59.83 27.63
N LEU A 420 76.40 59.45 28.05
CA LEU A 420 77.52 60.35 28.22
C LEU A 420 78.74 59.79 27.48
N GLU A 421 79.23 60.58 26.51
CA GLU A 421 80.47 60.39 25.75
C GLU A 421 80.57 59.11 24.89
N GLY A 422 79.63 58.91 23.95
CA GLY A 422 79.89 58.16 22.71
C GLY A 422 80.15 56.65 22.83
N VAL A 423 80.08 56.06 24.03
CA VAL A 423 80.21 54.62 24.26
C VAL A 423 78.98 54.14 25.03
N MET A 424 78.13 53.34 24.38
CA MET A 424 76.98 52.71 25.03
C MET A 424 77.46 51.71 26.08
N ARG A 425 77.34 52.06 27.36
CA ARG A 425 77.48 51.12 28.47
C ARG A 425 76.10 50.76 29.02
N LEU A 426 75.62 49.58 28.64
CA LEU A 426 74.50 48.91 29.29
C LEU A 426 74.91 48.56 30.73
N ASN A 427 74.61 49.43 31.69
CA ASN A 427 74.84 49.14 33.09
C ASN A 427 73.66 48.30 33.61
N VAL A 428 73.86 47.00 33.70
CA VAL A 428 72.90 46.06 34.29
C VAL A 428 72.81 46.37 35.79
N SER A 429 71.74 47.02 36.24
CA SER A 429 71.58 47.38 37.67
C SER A 429 71.38 46.12 38.53
N LYS A 430 71.80 46.20 39.80
CA LYS A 430 71.62 45.11 40.80
C LYS A 430 70.14 44.75 41.01
N ASP A 431 69.22 45.58 40.56
CA ASP A 431 67.77 45.37 40.68
C ASP A 431 67.28 44.26 39.75
N MET A 432 68.01 43.95 38.66
CA MET A 432 67.71 42.81 37.79
C MET A 432 67.86 41.47 38.53
N LEU A 433 68.81 41.39 39.48
CA LEU A 433 68.99 40.20 40.33
C LEU A 433 67.82 40.03 41.31
N VAL A 434 67.25 41.11 41.83
CA VAL A 434 66.08 41.07 42.72
C VAL A 434 64.84 40.57 41.97
N TYR A 435 64.64 41.04 40.74
CA TYR A 435 63.59 40.53 39.86
C TYR A 435 63.71 39.02 39.61
N ILE A 436 64.90 38.54 39.27
CA ILE A 436 65.13 37.09 39.05
C ILE A 436 64.88 36.31 40.34
N ALA A 437 65.36 36.80 41.49
CA ALA A 437 65.20 36.15 42.79
C ALA A 437 63.74 35.99 43.24
N ILE A 438 62.85 36.92 42.86
CA ILE A 438 61.41 36.86 43.19
C ILE A 438 60.61 36.09 42.13
N THR A 439 60.95 36.27 40.86
CA THR A 439 60.17 35.70 39.75
C THR A 439 60.36 34.19 39.62
N LEU A 440 61.57 33.69 39.84
CA LEU A 440 61.87 32.26 39.69
C LEU A 440 61.11 31.38 40.71
N PRO A 441 61.07 31.69 42.03
CA PRO A 441 60.24 30.96 42.98
C PRO A 441 58.74 31.02 42.65
N LEU A 442 58.27 32.18 42.17
CA LEU A 442 56.86 32.35 41.82
C LEU A 442 56.46 31.50 40.60
N MET A 443 57.33 31.39 39.59
CA MET A 443 57.13 30.45 38.47
C MET A 443 57.11 28.99 38.94
N VAL A 444 58.02 28.61 39.84
CA VAL A 444 58.03 27.26 40.41
C VAL A 444 56.74 26.98 41.16
N ALA A 445 56.24 27.94 41.95
CA ALA A 445 54.98 27.82 42.67
C ALA A 445 53.76 27.67 41.75
N THR A 446 53.67 28.45 40.65
CA THR A 446 52.55 28.33 39.70
C THR A 446 52.57 27.01 38.93
N ILE A 447 53.76 26.54 38.53
CA ILE A 447 53.92 25.24 37.86
C ILE A 447 53.57 24.09 38.81
N LEU A 448 54.06 24.12 40.05
CA LEU A 448 53.74 23.10 41.07
C LEU A 448 52.24 23.08 41.40
N GLY A 449 51.60 24.25 41.50
CA GLY A 449 50.15 24.37 41.69
C GLY A 449 49.36 23.73 40.57
N TRP A 450 49.74 24.01 39.31
CA TRP A 450 49.12 23.36 38.15
C TRP A 450 49.35 21.85 38.12
N TRP A 451 50.57 21.40 38.41
CA TRP A 451 50.91 19.98 38.43
C TRP A 451 50.13 19.22 39.50
N LEU A 452 50.03 19.76 40.71
CA LEU A 452 49.21 19.21 41.80
C LEU A 452 47.72 19.17 41.43
N TRP A 453 47.20 20.24 40.81
CA TRP A 453 45.83 20.27 40.32
C TRP A 453 45.57 19.20 39.26
N GLU A 454 46.47 19.06 38.27
CA GLU A 454 46.33 18.07 37.22
C GLU A 454 46.39 16.65 37.79
N TYR A 455 47.32 16.38 38.72
CA TYR A 455 47.46 15.10 39.41
C TYR A 455 46.21 14.73 40.21
N MET A 456 45.69 15.68 40.98
CA MET A 456 44.44 15.49 41.75
C MET A 456 43.22 15.32 40.83
N SER A 457 43.14 16.07 39.72
CA SER A 457 42.05 15.94 38.75
C SER A 457 42.06 14.59 38.03
N LYS A 458 43.24 14.05 37.70
CA LYS A 458 43.41 12.73 37.07
C LYS A 458 42.97 11.61 38.02
N ARG A 459 43.32 11.70 39.30
CA ARG A 459 42.85 10.75 40.34
C ARG A 459 41.33 10.77 40.50
N ARG A 460 40.72 11.96 40.58
CA ARG A 460 39.26 12.10 40.70
C ARG A 460 38.50 11.57 39.47
N LYS A 461 39.04 11.75 38.27
CA LYS A 461 38.43 11.22 37.04
C LYS A 461 38.49 9.69 36.96
N ARG A 462 39.58 9.05 37.39
CA ARG A 462 39.67 7.58 37.43
C ARG A 462 38.69 6.96 38.42
N ALA A 463 38.59 7.53 39.62
CA ALA A 463 37.64 7.06 40.63
C ALA A 463 36.17 7.13 40.15
N ARG A 464 35.78 8.20 39.45
CA ARG A 464 34.42 8.31 38.88
C ARG A 464 34.13 7.31 37.76
N VAL A 465 35.12 7.00 36.92
CA VAL A 465 34.94 6.01 35.84
C VAL A 465 34.81 4.60 36.42
N GLU A 466 35.59 4.28 37.45
CA GLU A 466 35.46 3.01 38.18
C GLU A 466 34.09 2.88 38.87
N GLU A 467 33.58 3.96 39.49
CA GLU A 467 32.22 3.98 40.07
C GLU A 467 31.10 3.78 39.02
N ASP A 468 31.18 4.45 37.86
CA ASP A 468 30.20 4.30 36.77
C ASP A 468 30.21 2.88 36.16
N ASP A 469 31.37 2.25 36.05
CA ASP A 469 31.51 0.89 35.55
C ASP A 469 31.01 -0.15 36.57
N GLU A 470 31.24 0.06 37.87
CA GLU A 470 30.66 -0.78 38.93
C GLU A 470 29.13 -0.66 39.01
N GLU A 471 28.57 0.55 38.81
CA GLU A 471 27.12 0.77 38.82
C GLU A 471 26.41 0.10 37.63
N LYS A 472 27.05 0.05 36.45
CA LYS A 472 26.52 -0.67 35.28
C LYS A 472 26.54 -2.18 35.46
N VAL A 473 27.56 -2.74 36.11
CA VAL A 473 27.66 -4.18 36.39
C VAL A 473 26.62 -4.61 37.44
N LYS A 474 26.23 -3.71 38.35
CA LYS A 474 25.24 -3.98 39.39
C LYS A 474 23.77 -3.86 38.91
N ASN A 475 23.54 -3.12 37.84
CA ASN A 475 22.22 -2.88 37.24
C ASN A 475 21.89 -3.81 36.05
N MET A 476 22.79 -4.74 35.73
CA MET A 476 22.62 -5.83 34.74
C MET A 476 22.50 -7.16 35.49
#